data_AF-A0A4Z0NWD4-F1
#
_entry.id   AF-A0A4Z0NWD4-F1
#
_cell.length_a   1.000
_cell.length_b   1.000
_cell.length_c   1.000
_cell.angle_alpha   90.00
_cell.angle_beta   90.00
_cell.angle_gamma   90.00
#
_symmetry.space_group_name_H-M   'P 1'
#
loop_
_entity.id
_entity.type
_entity.pdbx_description
1 polymer ?
#
loop_
_entity_poly.entity_id
_entity_poly.type
_entity_poly.pdbx_seq_one_letter_code
_entity_poly.pdbx_strand_id
1 'polypeptide(L)'
;MRLALPHLAAGLALGLVLAGPARADEDRVALARDIVGKTVARNLTQAFKQAEEKTLASMSAEQAAKLRPDLEKTFEQERDTLVDGLSKEYAQKFDAAELKRLAAIYDDPVYQRFQALNADPTSMVTTITKDAVTRMMNLLSLAALSQQGNGQTPAPQGVPAPTPNPAPAPAPAKP
;
A
#
# COMPACT_ATOMS: atom_id res chain seq x y z
N MET A 1 -12.38 45.94 -48.09
CA MET A 1 -11.84 44.86 -47.22
C MET A 1 -11.55 45.41 -45.82
N ARG A 2 -12.52 45.47 -44.89
CA ARG A 2 -12.28 45.89 -43.49
C ARG A 2 -13.27 45.25 -42.50
N LEU A 3 -13.49 43.93 -42.58
CA LEU A 3 -14.41 43.21 -41.67
C LEU A 3 -13.79 41.96 -41.00
N ALA A 4 -12.52 41.64 -41.27
CA ALA A 4 -11.91 40.39 -40.78
C ALA A 4 -11.38 40.43 -39.33
N LEU A 5 -11.09 41.61 -38.79
CA LEU A 5 -10.39 41.76 -37.50
C LEU A 5 -11.23 41.40 -36.25
N PRO A 6 -12.53 41.77 -36.13
CA PRO A 6 -13.30 41.46 -34.93
C PRO A 6 -13.66 39.97 -34.81
N HIS A 7 -13.70 39.24 -35.94
CA HIS A 7 -14.05 37.82 -35.96
C HIS A 7 -12.87 36.93 -35.53
N LEU A 8 -11.64 37.33 -35.86
CA LEU A 8 -10.41 36.68 -35.38
C LEU A 8 -10.23 36.85 -33.86
N ALA A 9 -10.51 38.03 -33.31
CA ALA A 9 -10.42 38.28 -31.87
C ALA A 9 -11.47 37.50 -31.06
N ALA A 10 -12.70 37.40 -31.57
CA ALA A 10 -13.77 36.61 -30.95
C ALA A 10 -13.48 35.10 -30.99
N GLY A 11 -12.93 34.57 -32.09
CA GLY A 11 -12.52 33.17 -32.20
C GLY A 11 -11.37 32.80 -31.27
N LEU A 12 -10.39 33.71 -31.08
CA LEU A 12 -9.27 33.48 -30.16
C LEU A 12 -9.73 33.47 -28.70
N ALA A 13 -10.61 34.39 -28.32
CA ALA A 13 -11.16 34.46 -26.96
C ALA A 13 -12.01 33.23 -26.63
N LEU A 14 -12.83 32.74 -27.58
CA LEU A 14 -13.61 31.53 -27.40
C LEU A 14 -12.72 30.27 -27.30
N GLY A 15 -11.65 30.20 -28.09
CA GLY A 15 -10.66 29.13 -28.01
C GLY A 15 -9.92 29.08 -26.68
N LEU A 16 -9.56 30.23 -26.11
CA LEU A 16 -8.92 30.33 -24.78
C LEU A 16 -9.87 29.95 -23.63
N VAL A 17 -11.15 30.32 -23.71
CA VAL A 17 -12.15 29.98 -22.68
C VAL A 17 -12.48 28.48 -22.68
N LEU A 18 -12.47 27.81 -23.84
CA LEU A 18 -12.74 26.38 -23.94
C LEU A 18 -11.50 25.50 -23.72
N ALA A 19 -10.31 25.98 -24.05
CA ALA A 19 -9.06 25.26 -23.79
C ALA A 19 -8.70 25.23 -22.30
N GLY A 20 -9.11 26.23 -21.52
CA GLY A 20 -8.83 26.32 -20.08
C GLY A 20 -9.39 25.15 -19.26
N PRO A 21 -10.70 24.83 -19.34
CA PRO A 21 -11.31 23.71 -18.63
C PRO A 21 -10.73 22.36 -19.05
N ALA A 22 -10.58 22.13 -20.36
CA ALA A 22 -10.01 20.87 -20.87
C ALA A 22 -8.57 20.65 -20.38
N ARG A 23 -7.75 21.71 -20.38
CA ARG A 23 -6.36 21.65 -19.90
C ARG A 23 -6.27 21.49 -18.38
N ALA A 24 -7.18 22.11 -17.63
CA ALA A 24 -7.28 21.90 -16.19
C ALA A 24 -7.70 20.46 -15.86
N ASP A 25 -8.57 19.84 -16.66
CA ASP A 25 -8.97 18.45 -16.50
C ASP A 25 -7.82 17.49 -16.82
N GLU A 26 -7.06 17.74 -17.89
CA GLU A 26 -5.85 16.97 -18.23
C GLU A 26 -4.79 17.03 -17.12
N ASP A 27 -4.53 18.23 -16.57
CA ASP A 27 -3.59 18.43 -15.47
C ASP A 27 -4.02 17.68 -14.20
N ARG A 28 -5.33 17.67 -13.89
CA ARG A 28 -5.85 16.90 -12.75
C ARG A 28 -5.69 15.39 -12.96
N VAL A 29 -6.00 14.88 -14.15
CA VAL A 29 -5.82 13.45 -14.46
C VAL A 29 -4.35 13.05 -14.38
N ALA A 30 -3.42 13.90 -14.83
CA ALA A 30 -1.99 13.64 -14.72
C ALA A 30 -1.52 13.59 -13.25
N LEU A 31 -1.96 14.54 -12.42
CA LEU A 31 -1.64 14.53 -10.98
C LEU A 31 -2.22 13.30 -10.27
N ALA A 32 -3.48 12.97 -10.56
CA ALA A 32 -4.13 11.78 -10.03
C ALA A 32 -3.39 10.49 -10.43
N ARG A 33 -2.95 10.42 -11.70
CA ARG A 33 -2.17 9.29 -12.22
C ARG A 33 -0.84 9.12 -11.52
N ASP A 34 -0.13 10.22 -11.25
CA ASP A 34 1.12 10.19 -10.49
C ASP A 34 0.91 9.65 -9.07
N ILE A 35 -0.12 10.13 -8.37
CA ILE A 35 -0.49 9.64 -7.02
C ILE A 35 -0.83 8.14 -7.05
N VAL A 36 -1.69 7.71 -7.97
CA VAL A 36 -2.11 6.30 -8.11
C VAL A 36 -0.91 5.42 -8.46
N GLY A 37 0.01 5.91 -9.31
CA GLY A 37 1.26 5.25 -9.64
C GLY A 37 2.14 4.99 -8.41
N LYS A 38 2.33 6.01 -7.57
CA LYS A 38 3.14 5.95 -6.35
C LYS A 38 2.53 5.10 -5.23
N THR A 39 1.23 4.83 -5.31
CA THR A 39 0.45 4.15 -4.26
C THR A 39 -0.06 2.78 -4.71
N VAL A 40 -1.24 2.76 -5.33
CA VAL A 40 -1.99 1.56 -5.66
C VAL A 40 -1.21 0.70 -6.66
N ALA A 41 -0.72 1.30 -7.75
CA ALA A 41 -0.02 0.55 -8.79
C ALA A 41 1.29 -0.05 -8.27
N ARG A 42 2.04 0.70 -7.46
CA ARG A 42 3.26 0.23 -6.79
C ARG A 42 2.97 -0.96 -5.87
N ASN A 43 1.99 -0.84 -4.98
CA ASN A 43 1.64 -1.89 -4.03
C ASN A 43 1.13 -3.14 -4.74
N LEU A 44 0.29 -2.97 -5.76
CA LEU A 44 -0.20 -4.05 -6.60
C LEU A 44 0.95 -4.78 -7.31
N THR A 45 1.93 -4.04 -7.85
CA THR A 45 3.12 -4.63 -8.49
C THR A 45 3.95 -5.47 -7.52
N GLN A 46 4.14 -4.98 -6.30
CA GLN A 46 4.87 -5.73 -5.27
C GLN A 46 4.13 -7.01 -4.88
N ALA A 47 2.81 -6.94 -4.65
CA ALA A 47 1.99 -8.09 -4.31
C ALA A 47 1.95 -9.11 -5.45
N PHE A 48 1.82 -8.65 -6.70
CA PHE A 48 1.83 -9.52 -7.87
C PHE A 48 3.15 -10.27 -8.00
N LYS A 49 4.30 -9.58 -7.92
CA LYS A 49 5.62 -10.24 -8.01
C LYS A 49 5.83 -11.30 -6.94
N GLN A 50 5.40 -11.03 -5.70
CA GLN A 50 5.49 -12.02 -4.62
C GLN A 50 4.59 -13.25 -4.89
N ALA A 51 3.37 -13.01 -5.37
CA ALA A 51 2.43 -14.08 -5.71
C ALA A 51 2.91 -14.90 -6.93
N GLU A 52 3.43 -14.21 -7.95
CA GLU A 52 4.03 -14.81 -9.14
C GLU A 52 5.21 -15.68 -8.76
N GLU A 53 6.17 -15.17 -8.00
CA GLU A 53 7.34 -15.94 -7.56
C GLU A 53 6.92 -17.21 -6.80
N LYS A 54 6.00 -17.08 -5.84
CA LYS A 54 5.48 -18.22 -5.08
C LYS A 54 4.76 -19.24 -5.97
N THR A 55 4.01 -18.77 -6.95
CA THR A 55 3.25 -19.63 -7.88
C THR A 55 4.21 -20.38 -8.80
N LEU A 56 5.14 -19.66 -9.44
CA LEU A 56 6.10 -20.23 -10.37
C LEU A 56 7.10 -21.17 -9.67
N ALA A 57 7.41 -20.96 -8.39
CA ALA A 57 8.27 -21.84 -7.60
C ALA A 57 7.70 -23.27 -7.43
N SER A 58 6.40 -23.46 -7.61
CA SER A 58 5.75 -24.78 -7.57
C SER A 58 5.80 -25.53 -8.91
N MET A 59 6.32 -24.89 -9.96
CA MET A 59 6.34 -25.41 -11.33
C MET A 59 7.77 -25.81 -11.75
N SER A 60 7.89 -26.52 -12.87
CA SER A 60 9.21 -26.71 -13.50
C SER A 60 9.75 -25.40 -14.06
N ALA A 61 11.08 -25.27 -14.13
CA ALA A 61 11.74 -24.07 -14.66
C ALA A 61 11.30 -23.75 -16.10
N GLU A 62 11.07 -24.76 -16.93
CA GLU A 62 10.61 -24.61 -18.31
C GLU A 62 9.18 -24.08 -18.40
N GLN A 63 8.26 -24.62 -17.59
CA GLN A 63 6.88 -24.12 -17.50
C GLN A 63 6.84 -22.69 -16.97
N ALA A 64 7.63 -22.39 -15.93
CA ALA A 64 7.71 -21.06 -15.38
C ALA A 64 8.26 -20.03 -16.38
N ALA A 65 9.31 -20.39 -17.12
CA ALA A 65 9.88 -19.54 -18.16
C ALA A 65 8.90 -19.26 -19.31
N LYS A 66 8.03 -20.24 -19.65
CA LYS A 66 7.01 -20.08 -20.68
C LYS A 66 5.86 -19.18 -20.25
N LEU A 67 5.45 -19.23 -18.98
CA LEU A 67 4.30 -18.47 -18.47
C LEU A 67 4.64 -17.03 -18.09
N ARG A 68 5.88 -16.78 -17.66
CA ARG A 68 6.31 -15.46 -17.14
C ARG A 68 6.03 -14.30 -18.12
N PRO A 69 6.32 -14.38 -19.43
CA PRO A 69 6.04 -13.28 -20.35
C PRO A 69 4.56 -12.94 -20.49
N ASP A 70 3.69 -13.95 -20.52
CA ASP A 70 2.25 -13.75 -20.63
C ASP A 70 1.65 -13.18 -19.33
N LEU A 71 2.16 -13.63 -18.18
CA LEU A 71 1.80 -13.10 -16.86
C LEU A 71 2.22 -11.64 -16.70
N GLU A 72 3.46 -11.30 -17.05
CA GLU A 72 3.97 -9.92 -17.01
C GLU A 72 3.16 -9.01 -17.93
N LYS A 73 2.92 -9.43 -19.18
CA LYS A 73 2.13 -8.65 -20.13
C LYS A 73 0.70 -8.43 -19.65
N THR A 74 0.03 -9.48 -19.16
CA THR A 74 -1.34 -9.37 -18.65
C THR A 74 -1.38 -8.46 -17.44
N PHE A 75 -0.42 -8.62 -16.53
CA PHE A 75 -0.30 -7.77 -15.35
C PHE A 75 -0.12 -6.29 -15.72
N GLU A 76 0.75 -5.97 -16.68
CA GLU A 76 0.95 -4.60 -17.14
C GLU A 76 -0.34 -4.00 -17.73
N GLN A 77 -1.07 -4.76 -18.55
CA GLN A 77 -2.34 -4.32 -19.13
C GLN A 77 -3.41 -4.03 -18.06
N GLU A 78 -3.56 -4.93 -17.09
CA GLU A 78 -4.51 -4.76 -15.99
C GLU A 78 -4.10 -3.59 -15.06
N ARG A 79 -2.80 -3.47 -14.76
CA ARG A 79 -2.26 -2.35 -13.99
C ARG A 79 -2.55 -1.02 -14.68
N ASP A 80 -2.30 -0.92 -15.98
CA ASP A 80 -2.50 0.32 -16.73
C ASP A 80 -3.98 0.69 -16.83
N THR A 81 -4.86 -0.31 -17.00
CA THR A 81 -6.32 -0.12 -16.97
C THR A 81 -6.79 0.39 -15.61
N LEU A 82 -6.30 -0.22 -14.53
CA LEU A 82 -6.59 0.21 -13.16
C LEU A 82 -6.10 1.63 -12.90
N VAL A 83 -4.87 1.94 -13.31
CA VAL A 83 -4.29 3.28 -13.16
C VAL A 83 -5.16 4.30 -13.90
N ASP A 84 -5.55 4.04 -15.14
CA ASP A 84 -6.39 4.96 -15.92
C ASP A 84 -7.76 5.19 -15.25
N GLY A 85 -8.43 4.13 -14.81
CA GLY A 85 -9.72 4.21 -14.12
C GLY A 85 -9.66 5.00 -12.82
N LEU A 86 -8.70 4.68 -11.94
CA LEU A 86 -8.54 5.37 -10.66
C LEU A 86 -8.11 6.83 -10.83
N SER A 87 -7.27 7.13 -11.82
CA SER A 87 -6.84 8.50 -12.11
C SER A 87 -8.03 9.39 -12.48
N LYS A 88 -8.95 8.86 -13.30
CA LYS A 88 -10.17 9.57 -13.70
C LYS A 88 -11.10 9.79 -12.51
N GLU A 89 -11.30 8.77 -11.68
CA GLU A 89 -12.12 8.89 -10.47
C GLU A 89 -11.56 9.97 -9.52
N TYR A 90 -10.25 9.95 -9.25
CA TYR A 90 -9.63 10.94 -8.38
C TYR A 90 -9.68 12.36 -8.98
N ALA A 91 -9.44 12.51 -10.29
CA ALA A 91 -9.54 13.81 -10.96
C ALA A 91 -10.97 14.40 -11.00
N GLN A 92 -11.99 13.55 -10.81
CA GLN A 92 -13.39 13.99 -10.66
C GLN A 92 -13.74 14.37 -9.22
N LYS A 93 -13.11 13.76 -8.22
CA LYS A 93 -13.43 13.96 -6.80
C LYS A 93 -12.61 15.04 -6.11
N PHE A 94 -11.41 15.29 -6.61
CA PHE A 94 -10.47 16.24 -6.03
C PHE A 94 -10.14 17.36 -7.02
N ASP A 95 -10.02 18.57 -6.50
CA ASP A 95 -9.51 19.67 -7.29
C ASP A 95 -7.98 19.60 -7.46
N ALA A 96 -7.43 20.48 -8.31
CA ALA A 96 -6.01 20.48 -8.60
C ALA A 96 -5.12 20.82 -7.38
N ALA A 97 -5.61 21.64 -6.43
CA ALA A 97 -4.86 22.01 -5.24
C ALA A 97 -4.81 20.85 -4.25
N GLU A 98 -5.92 20.13 -4.08
CA GLU A 98 -6.00 18.92 -3.28
C GLU A 98 -5.11 17.83 -3.84
N LEU A 99 -5.15 17.58 -5.16
CA LEU A 99 -4.27 16.61 -5.82
C LEU A 99 -2.80 16.98 -5.66
N LYS A 100 -2.42 18.26 -5.83
CA LYS A 100 -1.03 18.70 -5.59
C LYS A 100 -0.60 18.46 -4.14
N ARG A 101 -1.49 18.69 -3.17
CA ARG A 101 -1.20 18.45 -1.76
C ARG A 101 -1.00 16.95 -1.49
N LEU A 102 -1.83 16.10 -2.08
CA LEU A 102 -1.67 14.65 -1.98
C LEU A 102 -0.35 14.19 -2.61
N ALA A 103 -0.03 14.64 -3.82
CA ALA A 103 1.24 14.34 -4.48
C ALA A 103 2.45 14.74 -3.61
N ALA A 104 2.41 15.93 -3.01
CA ALA A 104 3.48 16.41 -2.13
C ALA A 104 3.70 15.51 -0.90
N ILE A 105 2.65 14.90 -0.33
CA ILE A 105 2.80 13.92 0.77
C ILE A 105 3.56 12.69 0.28
N TYR A 106 3.24 12.18 -0.90
CA TYR A 106 3.91 10.99 -1.46
C TYR A 106 5.35 11.26 -1.93
N ASP A 107 5.68 12.51 -2.23
CA ASP A 107 7.04 12.96 -2.54
C ASP A 107 7.86 13.35 -1.31
N ASP A 108 7.22 13.48 -0.14
CA ASP A 108 7.91 13.83 1.09
C ASP A 108 8.85 12.69 1.54
N PRO A 109 10.15 12.97 1.76
CA PRO A 109 11.13 11.93 2.09
C PRO A 109 10.92 11.33 3.49
N VAL A 110 10.30 12.06 4.43
CA VAL A 110 9.94 11.52 5.75
C VAL A 110 8.80 10.53 5.59
N TYR A 111 7.79 10.87 4.80
CA TYR A 111 6.68 9.97 4.51
C TYR A 111 7.13 8.73 3.71
N GLN A 112 8.03 8.89 2.74
CA GLN A 112 8.62 7.74 2.02
C GLN A 112 9.41 6.83 2.95
N ARG A 113 10.19 7.37 3.90
CA ARG A 113 10.90 6.58 4.91
C ARG A 113 9.94 5.85 5.84
N PHE A 114 8.86 6.52 6.25
CA PHE A 114 7.80 5.89 7.02
C PHE A 114 7.19 4.70 6.26
N GLN A 115 6.84 4.86 4.98
CA GLN A 115 6.32 3.76 4.16
C GLN A 115 7.33 2.62 4.02
N ALA A 116 8.61 2.93 3.77
CA ALA A 116 9.65 1.91 3.66
C ALA A 116 9.81 1.11 4.96
N LEU A 117 9.82 1.78 6.11
CA LEU A 117 9.90 1.12 7.42
C LEU A 117 8.73 0.16 7.66
N ASN A 118 7.52 0.55 7.26
CA ASN A 118 6.31 -0.28 7.41
C ASN A 118 6.25 -1.44 6.40
N ALA A 119 6.88 -1.30 5.23
CA ALA A 119 6.93 -2.35 4.21
C ALA A 119 8.09 -3.33 4.39
N ASP A 120 9.12 -2.96 5.16
CA ASP A 120 10.30 -3.78 5.40
C ASP A 120 9.94 -5.01 6.26
N PRO A 121 10.06 -6.24 5.74
CA PRO A 121 9.73 -7.45 6.49
C PRO A 121 10.66 -7.71 7.68
N THR A 122 11.81 -7.03 7.73
CA THR A 122 12.83 -7.12 8.78
C THR A 122 12.74 -6.02 9.83
N SER A 123 11.84 -5.03 9.63
CA SER A 123 11.69 -3.95 10.59
C SER A 123 11.07 -4.42 11.90
N MET A 124 11.43 -3.76 13.02
CA MET A 124 10.77 -4.00 14.30
C MET A 124 9.26 -3.75 14.22
N VAL A 125 8.80 -2.81 13.39
CA VAL A 125 7.37 -2.56 13.17
C VAL A 125 6.69 -3.84 12.66
N THR A 126 7.24 -4.44 11.60
CA THR A 126 6.70 -5.67 11.04
C THR A 126 6.75 -6.83 12.02
N THR A 127 7.84 -6.97 12.78
CA THR A 127 7.97 -8.00 13.82
C THR A 127 6.90 -7.85 14.90
N ILE A 128 6.73 -6.63 15.44
CA ILE A 128 5.71 -6.33 16.45
C ILE A 128 4.31 -6.64 15.91
N THR A 129 4.02 -6.26 14.67
CA THR A 129 2.72 -6.52 14.03
C THR A 129 2.48 -8.02 13.86
N LYS A 130 3.46 -8.80 13.38
CA LYS A 130 3.35 -10.26 13.25
C LYS A 130 3.11 -10.93 14.59
N ASP A 131 3.87 -10.57 15.63
CA ASP A 131 3.72 -11.13 16.98
C ASP A 131 2.34 -10.83 17.57
N ALA A 132 1.81 -9.63 17.32
CA ALA A 132 0.46 -9.27 17.73
C ALA A 132 -0.60 -10.12 17.01
N VAL A 133 -0.52 -10.24 15.69
CA VAL A 133 -1.45 -11.06 14.89
C VAL A 133 -1.39 -12.52 15.30
N THR A 134 -0.20 -13.10 15.50
CA THR A 134 -0.04 -14.48 15.96
C THR A 134 -0.69 -14.69 17.33
N ARG A 135 -0.52 -13.76 18.28
CA ARG A 135 -1.21 -13.84 19.58
C ARG A 135 -2.73 -13.81 19.43
N MET A 136 -3.27 -12.93 18.57
CA MET A 136 -4.71 -12.88 18.30
C MET A 136 -5.23 -14.17 17.67
N MET A 137 -4.52 -14.73 16.69
CA MET A 137 -4.91 -16.00 16.06
C MET A 137 -4.87 -17.18 17.03
N ASN A 138 -3.89 -17.21 17.94
CA ASN A 138 -3.84 -18.20 19.01
C ASN A 138 -5.02 -18.07 19.98
N LEU A 139 -5.39 -16.84 20.35
CA LEU A 139 -6.57 -16.60 21.19
C LEU A 139 -7.87 -17.03 20.50
N LEU A 140 -8.03 -16.72 19.21
CA LEU A 140 -9.18 -17.17 18.42
C LEU A 140 -9.23 -18.69 18.30
N SER A 141 -8.08 -19.34 18.11
CA SER A 141 -7.98 -20.80 18.02
C SER A 141 -8.34 -21.47 19.36
N LEU A 142 -7.85 -20.93 20.48
CA LEU A 142 -8.21 -21.39 21.82
C LEU A 142 -9.71 -21.19 22.10
N ALA A 143 -10.27 -20.04 21.72
CA ALA A 143 -11.70 -19.78 21.84
C ALA A 143 -12.53 -20.77 21.00
N ALA A 144 -12.13 -21.04 19.76
CA ALA A 144 -12.80 -22.01 18.89
C ALA A 144 -12.75 -23.44 19.47
N LEU A 145 -11.59 -23.86 19.98
CA LEU A 145 -11.45 -25.16 20.66
C LEU A 145 -12.30 -25.25 21.94
N SER A 146 -12.42 -24.14 22.69
CA SER A 146 -13.26 -24.09 23.89
C SER A 146 -14.76 -24.17 23.59
N GLN A 147 -15.19 -23.82 22.38
CA GLN A 147 -16.58 -23.92 21.92
C GLN A 147 -16.92 -25.30 21.33
N GLN A 148 -15.93 -26.03 20.78
CA GLN A 148 -16.12 -27.40 20.30
C GLN A 148 -16.08 -28.46 21.41
N GLY A 149 -15.52 -28.14 22.58
CA GLY A 149 -15.56 -28.99 23.76
C GLY A 149 -16.75 -28.64 24.66
N ASN A 150 -17.72 -29.56 24.80
CA ASN A 150 -18.75 -29.50 25.85
C ASN A 150 -18.09 -29.31 27.24
N GLY A 151 -18.10 -28.08 27.75
CA GLY A 151 -18.15 -27.76 29.18
C GLY A 151 -17.02 -28.27 30.09
N GLN A 152 -15.87 -28.70 29.58
CA GLN A 152 -14.70 -29.01 30.42
C GLN A 152 -13.55 -28.09 30.07
N THR A 153 -13.48 -26.98 30.81
CA THR A 153 -12.24 -26.24 31.02
C THR A 153 -11.16 -27.23 31.46
N PRO A 154 -10.06 -27.41 30.71
CA PRO A 154 -8.89 -28.08 31.27
C PRO A 154 -8.42 -27.19 32.42
N ALA A 155 -8.46 -27.71 33.64
CA ALA A 155 -7.81 -27.04 34.77
C ALA A 155 -6.34 -26.77 34.37
N PRO A 156 -5.80 -25.56 34.59
CA PRO A 156 -4.42 -25.27 34.27
C PRO A 156 -3.53 -26.25 35.04
N GLN A 157 -2.96 -27.22 34.33
CA GLN A 157 -1.95 -28.11 34.89
C GLN A 157 -0.74 -27.26 35.23
N GLY A 158 -0.55 -27.08 36.54
CA GLY A 158 0.71 -26.77 37.21
C GLY A 158 1.66 -25.85 36.45
N VAL A 159 1.42 -24.55 36.52
CA VAL A 159 2.54 -23.61 36.48
C VAL A 159 3.47 -23.95 37.65
N PRO A 160 4.74 -24.30 37.44
CA PRO A 160 5.70 -24.41 38.52
C PRO A 160 5.70 -23.09 39.30
N ALA A 161 5.57 -23.16 40.63
CA ALA A 161 5.66 -21.98 41.48
C ALA A 161 6.96 -21.22 41.15
N PRO A 162 6.92 -19.88 41.00
CA PRO A 162 8.13 -19.11 40.78
C PRO A 162 9.07 -19.32 41.97
N THR A 163 10.29 -19.78 41.68
CA THR A 163 11.36 -19.85 42.65
C THR A 163 11.63 -18.45 43.22
N PRO A 164 11.79 -18.30 44.55
CA PRO A 164 12.13 -17.01 45.15
C PRO A 164 13.42 -16.47 44.54
N ASN A 165 13.37 -15.22 44.07
CA ASN A 165 14.53 -14.52 43.56
C ASN A 165 15.55 -14.35 44.71
N PRO A 166 16.85 -14.68 44.53
CA PRO A 166 17.86 -14.45 45.55
C PRO A 166 17.96 -12.95 45.90
N ALA A 167 18.12 -12.66 47.20
CA ALA A 167 18.29 -11.29 47.69
C ALA A 167 19.54 -10.63 47.08
N PRO A 168 19.52 -9.33 46.75
CA PRO A 168 20.68 -8.62 46.24
C PRO A 168 21.85 -8.67 47.24
N ALA A 169 23.05 -9.02 46.73
CA ALA A 169 24.27 -8.97 47.52
C ALA A 169 24.64 -7.52 47.89
N PRO A 170 25.24 -7.26 49.07
CA PRO A 170 25.63 -5.92 49.49
C PRO A 170 26.68 -5.32 48.55
N ALA A 171 26.54 -4.03 48.26
CA ALA A 171 27.51 -3.29 47.44
C ALA A 171 28.90 -3.23 48.13
N PRO A 172 29.99 -3.38 47.38
CA PRO A 172 31.34 -3.28 47.94
C PRO A 172 31.65 -1.86 48.43
N ALA A 173 32.26 -1.77 49.62
CA ALA A 173 32.72 -0.53 50.22
C ALA A 173 33.79 0.14 49.33
N LYS A 174 33.62 1.45 49.13
CA LYS A 174 34.49 2.27 48.27
C LYS A 174 35.80 2.60 49.00
N PRO A 175 36.98 2.48 48.36
CA PRO A 175 38.21 3.07 48.86
C PRO A 175 38.26 4.60 48.66
#